data_AF-A0A3Q2DMQ1-F1
#
_entry.id   AF-A0A3Q2DMQ1-F1
#
_cell.length_a   1.000
_cell.length_b   1.000
_cell.length_c   1.000
_cell.angle_alpha   90.00
_cell.angle_beta   90.00
_cell.angle_gamma   90.00
#
_symmetry.space_group_name_H-M   'P 1'
#
loop_
_entity.id
_entity.type
_entity.pdbx_description
1 polymer ?
#
loop_
_entity_poly.entity_id
_entity_poly.type
_entity_poly.pdbx_seq_one_letter_code
_entity_poly.pdbx_strand_id
1 'polypeptide(L)'
;MFPDMTIELFRPNGTSAVLLVTLGKVLKAIVVMRSLFIDRTVVRGFNENVYSEDGKVRADSWFSRRFQLSDWLFALLHYQLPQMPDVVVRSFMTWLRSYIKLFQSSCQRCGRFLQDGLPPTWRDFRTLEAFHDTCRL
;
A
#
# COMPACT_ATOMS: atom_id res chain seq x y z
N MET A 1 -3.22 -17.81 2.87
CA MET A 1 -3.69 -16.43 3.10
C MET A 1 -2.72 -15.76 4.07
N PHE A 2 -2.41 -14.48 3.92
CA PHE A 2 -1.38 -13.82 4.73
C PHE A 2 -1.87 -13.61 6.18
N PRO A 3 -1.21 -14.19 7.21
CA PRO A 3 -1.71 -14.13 8.58
C PRO A 3 -1.64 -12.71 9.18
N ASP A 4 -0.71 -11.89 8.68
CA ASP A 4 -0.44 -10.54 9.18
C ASP A 4 -1.26 -9.45 8.47
N MET A 5 -2.19 -9.85 7.60
CA MET A 5 -2.96 -8.95 6.76
C MET A 5 -4.44 -9.33 6.81
N THR A 6 -5.29 -8.40 7.22
CA THR A 6 -6.75 -8.53 7.12
C THR A 6 -7.27 -7.70 5.94
N ILE A 7 -8.32 -8.19 5.30
CA ILE A 7 -8.92 -7.55 4.12
C ILE A 7 -10.43 -7.50 4.34
N GLU A 8 -10.98 -6.28 4.37
CA GLU A 8 -12.42 -6.05 4.40
C GLU A 8 -12.88 -5.50 3.04
N LEU A 9 -13.96 -6.05 2.49
CA LEU A 9 -14.48 -5.68 1.18
C LEU A 9 -15.78 -4.86 1.32
N PHE A 10 -15.77 -3.68 0.72
CA PHE A 10 -16.93 -2.78 0.62
C PHE A 10 -17.33 -2.59 -0.84
N ARG A 11 -18.63 -2.48 -1.12
CA ARG A 11 -19.18 -2.17 -2.46
C ARG A 11 -20.16 -1.00 -2.38
N PRO A 12 -19.68 0.24 -2.16
CA PRO A 12 -20.55 1.38 -1.88
C PRO A 12 -21.50 1.73 -3.04
N ASN A 13 -21.10 1.50 -4.30
CA ASN A 13 -21.89 1.82 -5.51
C ASN A 13 -22.04 0.63 -6.48
N GLY A 14 -21.90 -0.61 -6.00
CA GLY A 14 -22.11 -1.85 -6.78
C GLY A 14 -21.00 -2.24 -7.78
N THR A 15 -20.45 -1.29 -8.55
CA THR A 15 -19.44 -1.57 -9.60
C THR A 15 -18.00 -1.48 -9.11
N SER A 16 -17.70 -0.60 -8.15
CA SER A 16 -16.37 -0.48 -7.56
C SER A 16 -16.28 -1.28 -6.26
N ALA A 17 -15.23 -2.06 -6.14
CA ALA A 17 -14.86 -2.75 -4.90
C ALA A 17 -13.83 -1.90 -4.16
N VAL A 18 -14.06 -1.65 -2.88
CA VAL A 18 -13.10 -0.97 -2.01
C VAL A 18 -12.60 -2.00 -1.00
N LEU A 19 -11.29 -2.26 -1.01
CA LEU A 19 -10.64 -3.14 -0.06
C LEU A 19 -9.99 -2.28 1.02
N LEU A 20 -10.37 -2.48 2.28
CA LEU A 20 -9.61 -1.99 3.41
C LEU A 20 -8.65 -3.11 3.85
N VAL A 21 -7.38 -2.89 3.60
CA VAL A 21 -6.30 -3.81 3.96
C VAL A 21 -5.64 -3.30 5.23
N THR A 22 -5.68 -4.06 6.32
CA THR A 22 -4.93 -3.74 7.55
C THR A 22 -3.73 -4.65 7.65
N LEU A 23 -2.53 -4.06 7.82
CA LEU A 23 -1.27 -4.78 7.88
C LEU A 23 -0.68 -4.70 9.28
N GLY A 24 -0.96 -5.73 10.09
CA GLY A 24 -0.58 -5.78 11.51
C GLY A 24 -0.94 -4.48 12.25
N LYS A 25 0.02 -3.95 13.01
CA LYS A 25 -0.05 -2.63 13.65
C LYS A 25 0.77 -1.56 12.92
N VAL A 26 1.02 -1.75 11.62
CA VAL A 26 1.91 -0.88 10.83
C VAL A 26 1.12 0.16 10.07
N LEU A 27 0.23 -0.29 9.18
CA LEU A 27 -0.50 0.59 8.27
C LEU A 27 -1.88 0.03 7.91
N LYS A 28 -2.72 0.90 7.36
CA LYS A 28 -3.98 0.57 6.71
C LYS A 28 -3.92 1.09 5.27
N ALA A 29 -4.39 0.31 4.31
CA ALA A 29 -4.46 0.71 2.91
C ALA A 29 -5.88 0.56 2.39
N ILE A 30 -6.38 1.60 1.73
CA ILE A 30 -7.67 1.60 1.03
C ILE A 30 -7.36 1.41 -0.44
N VAL A 31 -7.71 0.25 -0.99
CA VAL A 31 -7.50 -0.11 -2.39
C VAL A 31 -8.83 -0.07 -3.10
N VAL A 32 -9.02 0.95 -3.95
CA VAL A 32 -10.20 1.07 -4.80
C VAL A 32 -9.93 0.30 -6.08
N MET A 33 -10.79 -0.66 -6.38
CA MET A 33 -10.77 -1.44 -7.59
C MET A 33 -12.01 -1.15 -8.43
N ARG A 34 -11.82 -1.12 -9.75
CA ARG A 34 -12.90 -1.13 -10.74
C ARG A 34 -12.79 -2.43 -11.51
N SER A 35 -13.74 -3.34 -11.30
CA SER A 35 -13.60 -4.75 -11.70
C SER A 35 -12.34 -5.38 -11.07
N LEU A 36 -11.34 -5.78 -11.87
CA LEU A 36 -10.08 -6.35 -11.38
C LEU A 36 -8.89 -5.38 -11.49
N PHE A 37 -9.14 -4.13 -11.93
CA PHE A 37 -8.10 -3.11 -12.02
C PHE A 37 -8.03 -2.35 -10.70
N ILE A 38 -6.81 -2.21 -10.18
CA ILE A 38 -6.53 -1.26 -9.11
C ILE A 38 -6.65 0.12 -9.74
N ASP A 39 -7.54 0.95 -9.20
CA ASP A 39 -7.78 2.34 -9.66
C ASP A 39 -7.00 3.31 -8.77
N ARG A 40 -7.05 3.07 -7.45
CA ARG A 40 -6.42 3.94 -6.46
C ARG A 40 -5.99 3.15 -5.24
N THR A 41 -4.86 3.52 -4.65
CA THR A 41 -4.45 3.06 -3.32
C THR A 41 -4.17 4.26 -2.43
N VAL A 42 -4.76 4.28 -1.24
CA VAL A 42 -4.48 5.29 -0.20
C VAL A 42 -3.90 4.56 1.01
N VAL A 43 -2.71 4.93 1.43
CA VAL A 43 -2.04 4.34 2.61
C VAL A 43 -2.11 5.32 3.78
N ARG A 44 -2.40 4.77 4.95
CA ARG A 44 -2.53 5.48 6.22
C ARG A 44 -1.78 4.75 7.32
N GLY A 45 -1.33 5.49 8.33
CA GLY A 45 -0.80 4.89 9.55
C GLY A 45 -1.84 4.04 10.28
N PHE A 46 -1.42 3.04 11.05
CA PHE A 46 -2.35 2.14 11.75
C PHE A 46 -3.37 2.87 12.64
N ASN A 47 -2.93 3.92 13.35
CA ASN A 47 -3.78 4.71 14.25
C ASN A 47 -4.55 5.83 13.54
N GLU A 48 -4.36 6.03 12.23
CA GLU A 48 -5.11 7.05 11.49
C GLU A 48 -6.52 6.57 11.20
N ASN A 49 -7.49 7.50 11.24
CA ASN A 49 -8.88 7.19 10.95
C ASN A 49 -9.07 6.97 9.44
N VAL A 50 -9.67 5.83 9.09
CA VAL A 50 -10.00 5.43 7.72
C VAL A 50 -11.47 5.65 7.38
N TYR A 51 -12.30 5.96 8.37
CA TYR A 51 -13.75 6.19 8.20
C TYR A 51 -14.07 7.69 8.23
N SER A 52 -15.05 8.08 7.43
CA SER A 52 -15.66 9.41 7.44
C SER A 52 -16.62 9.53 8.61
N GLU A 53 -17.10 10.74 8.87
CA GLU A 53 -18.12 11.02 9.89
C GLU A 53 -19.41 10.21 9.63
N ASP A 54 -19.73 9.94 8.37
CA ASP A 54 -20.86 9.10 7.94
C ASP A 54 -20.60 7.58 8.05
N GLY A 55 -19.49 7.15 8.66
CA GLY A 55 -19.11 5.75 8.79
C GLY A 55 -18.62 5.07 7.50
N LYS A 56 -18.54 5.79 6.37
CA LYS A 56 -18.01 5.27 5.09
C LYS A 56 -16.49 5.34 5.05
N VAL A 57 -15.84 4.40 4.36
CA VAL A 57 -14.38 4.43 4.15
C VAL A 57 -13.98 5.68 3.34
N ARG A 58 -13.01 6.46 3.84
CA ARG A 58 -12.51 7.71 3.21
C ARG A 58 -11.61 7.42 2.01
N ALA A 59 -12.21 6.95 0.92
CA ALA A 59 -11.54 6.78 -0.36
C ALA A 59 -11.39 8.10 -1.14
N ASP A 60 -12.11 9.14 -0.72
CA ASP A 60 -12.29 10.45 -1.36
C ASP A 60 -11.28 11.52 -0.89
N SER A 61 -10.71 11.37 0.32
CA SER A 61 -9.83 12.41 0.85
C SER A 61 -8.45 12.37 0.20
N TRP A 62 -8.13 13.42 -0.55
CA TRP A 62 -6.79 13.70 -1.03
C TRP A 62 -5.91 14.17 0.14
N PHE A 63 -4.80 13.46 0.37
CA PHE A 63 -3.64 13.77 1.23
C PHE A 63 -3.74 13.63 2.76
N SER A 64 -2.78 12.86 3.28
CA SER A 64 -2.13 13.10 4.58
C SER A 64 -0.64 12.85 4.35
N ARG A 65 0.17 13.92 4.43
CA ARG A 65 1.60 13.93 4.08
C ARG A 65 2.40 13.05 5.06
N ARG A 66 3.01 11.96 4.56
CA ARG A 66 4.37 11.49 4.92
C ARG A 66 4.86 10.28 4.10
N PHE A 67 4.06 9.75 3.17
CA PHE A 67 4.52 8.79 2.15
C PHE A 67 4.40 9.45 0.78
N GLN A 68 5.53 9.69 0.14
CA GLN A 68 5.66 10.34 -1.16
C GLN A 68 4.68 9.74 -2.17
N LEU A 69 3.93 10.61 -2.86
CA LEU A 69 2.91 10.21 -3.82
C LEU A 69 3.46 9.39 -5.01
N SER A 70 4.78 9.39 -5.18
CA SER A 70 5.46 8.62 -6.22
C SER A 70 5.23 7.12 -6.08
N ASP A 71 5.27 6.58 -4.85
CA ASP A 71 5.54 5.16 -4.67
C ASP A 71 4.33 4.30 -5.00
N TRP A 72 3.14 4.75 -4.58
CA TRP A 72 1.89 4.09 -4.92
C TRP A 72 1.50 4.29 -6.38
N LEU A 73 1.86 5.43 -6.99
CA LEU A 73 1.59 5.70 -8.39
C LEU A 73 2.47 4.81 -9.28
N PHE A 74 3.75 4.64 -8.93
CA PHE A 74 4.65 3.71 -9.60
C PHE A 74 4.21 2.25 -9.38
N ALA A 75 3.76 1.88 -8.19
CA ALA A 75 3.20 0.55 -7.93
C ALA A 75 1.96 0.30 -8.78
N LEU A 76 1.05 1.27 -8.83
CA LEU A 76 -0.15 1.22 -9.64
C LEU A 76 0.18 0.99 -11.12
N LEU A 77 1.10 1.79 -11.68
CA LEU A 77 1.55 1.64 -13.07
C LEU A 77 2.26 0.31 -13.32
N HIS A 78 3.10 -0.15 -12.39
CA HIS A 78 3.81 -1.42 -12.52
C HIS A 78 2.86 -2.63 -12.60
N TYR A 79 1.77 -2.58 -11.84
CA TYR A 79 0.78 -3.65 -11.78
C TYR A 79 -0.37 -3.46 -12.79
N GLN A 80 -0.25 -2.59 -13.80
CA GLN A 80 -1.21 -2.52 -14.90
C GLN A 80 -0.86 -3.50 -16.02
N LEU A 81 -1.33 -4.74 -15.91
CA LEU A 81 -1.29 -5.75 -16.97
C LEU A 81 -2.72 -6.25 -17.27
N PRO A 82 -3.36 -5.78 -18.36
CA PRO A 82 -4.75 -6.11 -18.68
C PRO A 82 -5.01 -7.61 -18.90
N GLN A 83 -3.97 -8.37 -19.23
CA GLN A 83 -4.08 -9.77 -19.66
C GLN A 83 -4.04 -10.78 -18.49
N MET A 84 -3.59 -10.36 -17.29
CA MET A 84 -3.43 -11.26 -16.13
C MET A 84 -3.82 -10.56 -14.81
N PRO A 85 -5.12 -10.23 -14.63
CA PRO A 85 -5.59 -9.43 -13.50
C PRO A 85 -5.39 -10.10 -12.13
N ASP A 86 -5.48 -11.43 -12.06
CA ASP A 86 -5.26 -12.21 -10.85
C ASP A 86 -3.80 -12.15 -10.38
N VAL A 87 -2.86 -12.26 -11.32
CA VAL A 87 -1.42 -12.15 -11.07
C VAL A 87 -1.08 -10.75 -10.57
N VAL A 88 -1.66 -9.73 -11.20
CA VAL A 88 -1.54 -8.32 -10.83
C VAL A 88 -1.97 -8.09 -9.38
N VAL A 89 -3.18 -8.50 -9.02
CA VAL A 89 -3.71 -8.27 -7.67
C VAL A 89 -2.89 -9.04 -6.65
N ARG A 90 -2.50 -10.29 -6.93
CA ARG A 90 -1.65 -11.08 -6.03
C ARG A 90 -0.28 -10.44 -5.82
N SER A 91 0.34 -9.94 -6.90
CA SER A 91 1.66 -9.32 -6.83
C SER A 91 1.60 -8.01 -6.05
N PHE A 92 0.59 -7.19 -6.30
CA PHE A 92 0.32 -5.98 -5.53
C PHE A 92 0.11 -6.28 -4.04
N MET A 93 -0.73 -7.26 -3.69
CA MET A 93 -0.96 -7.64 -2.29
C MET A 93 0.31 -8.17 -1.62
N THR A 94 1.16 -8.88 -2.36
CA THR A 94 2.47 -9.35 -1.88
C THR A 94 3.42 -8.17 -1.64
N TRP A 95 3.46 -7.20 -2.55
CA TRP A 95 4.23 -5.98 -2.40
C TRP A 95 3.74 -5.15 -1.20
N LEU A 96 2.43 -4.95 -1.07
CA LEU A 96 1.83 -4.25 0.07
C LEU A 96 2.16 -4.96 1.38
N ARG A 97 2.12 -6.29 1.42
CA ARG A 97 2.49 -7.07 2.61
C ARG A 97 3.94 -6.86 3.03
N SER A 98 4.86 -6.59 2.11
CA SER A 98 6.29 -6.40 2.44
C SER A 98 6.51 -5.24 3.44
N TYR A 99 5.55 -4.32 3.56
CA TYR A 99 5.54 -3.25 4.54
C TYR A 99 5.28 -3.71 5.98
N ILE A 100 4.95 -4.98 6.23
CA ILE A 100 4.81 -5.49 7.62
C ILE A 100 6.11 -5.32 8.41
N LYS A 101 7.26 -5.32 7.70
CA LYS A 101 8.59 -5.09 8.28
C LYS A 101 9.06 -3.63 8.14
N LEU A 102 8.19 -2.66 7.87
CA LEU A 102 8.57 -1.26 7.59
C LEU A 102 9.57 -0.68 8.61
N PHE A 103 9.34 -0.91 9.90
CA PHE A 103 10.21 -0.44 10.98
C PHE A 103 11.21 -1.49 11.48
N GLN A 104 11.23 -2.67 10.87
CA GLN A 104 12.05 -3.83 11.26
C GLN A 104 13.08 -4.22 10.19
N SER A 105 13.01 -3.66 8.99
CA SER A 105 13.97 -3.86 7.91
C SER A 105 14.88 -2.65 7.78
N SER A 106 16.19 -2.88 7.70
CA SER A 106 17.14 -1.87 7.25
C SER A 106 17.06 -1.66 5.74
N CYS A 107 17.47 -0.47 5.28
CA CYS A 107 17.69 -0.19 3.88
C CYS A 107 18.79 -1.12 3.32
N GLN A 108 18.55 -1.82 2.21
CA GLN A 108 19.54 -2.73 1.62
C GLN A 108 20.78 -2.02 1.08
N ARG A 109 20.66 -0.73 0.73
CA ARG A 109 21.80 0.02 0.22
C ARG A 109 22.70 0.61 1.30
N CYS A 110 22.12 1.31 2.27
CA CYS A 110 22.90 2.03 3.28
C CYS A 110 23.00 1.29 4.62
N GLY A 111 22.30 0.17 4.79
CA GLY A 111 22.29 -0.64 6.01
C GLY A 111 21.59 -0.01 7.21
N ARG A 112 21.09 1.23 7.10
CA ARG A 112 20.44 1.96 8.21
C ARG A 112 18.94 1.67 8.26
N PHE A 113 18.38 1.68 9.46
CA PHE A 113 16.93 1.59 9.69
C PHE A 113 16.19 2.92 9.46
N LEU A 114 16.87 4.04 9.67
CA LEU A 114 16.32 5.38 9.52
C LEU A 114 17.29 6.27 8.74
N GLN A 115 16.72 7.14 7.90
CA GLN A 115 17.38 8.27 7.25
C GLN A 115 16.49 9.50 7.44
N ASP A 116 17.02 10.55 8.08
CA ASP A 116 16.28 11.77 8.41
C ASP A 116 14.98 11.51 9.20
N GLY A 117 15.02 10.48 10.07
CA GLY A 117 13.88 10.04 10.87
C GLY A 117 12.82 9.25 10.10
N LEU A 118 13.05 8.93 8.83
CA LEU A 118 12.15 8.14 8.00
C LEU A 118 12.68 6.72 7.81
N PRO A 119 11.83 5.67 7.93
CA PRO A 119 12.22 4.30 7.60
C PRO A 119 12.41 4.11 6.09
N PRO A 120 12.97 2.98 5.64
CA PRO A 120 12.99 2.65 4.23
C PRO A 120 11.56 2.41 3.73
N THR A 121 10.96 3.42 3.10
CA THR A 121 9.58 3.41 2.63
C THR A 121 9.42 2.85 1.22
N TRP A 122 10.49 2.71 0.46
CA TRP A 122 10.43 2.15 -0.89
C TRP A 122 10.63 0.63 -0.86
N ARG A 123 9.92 -0.07 -1.75
CA ARG A 123 9.97 -1.52 -1.92
C ARG A 123 10.17 -1.83 -3.38
N ASP A 124 11.24 -2.56 -3.71
CA ASP A 124 11.46 -3.03 -5.08
C ASP A 124 10.30 -3.93 -5.54
N PHE A 125 9.83 -3.72 -6.77
CA PHE A 125 8.64 -4.44 -7.27
C PHE A 125 8.89 -5.93 -7.54
N ARG A 126 10.16 -6.33 -7.71
CA ARG A 126 10.56 -7.72 -7.99
C ARG A 126 11.08 -8.41 -6.72
N THR A 127 12.01 -7.78 -6.01
CA THR A 127 12.69 -8.38 -4.85
C THR A 127 12.00 -8.09 -3.53
N LEU A 128 11.14 -7.07 -3.46
CA LEU A 128 10.49 -6.56 -2.24
C LEU A 128 11.48 -6.01 -1.20
N GLU A 129 12.72 -5.76 -1.61
CA GLU A 129 13.76 -5.21 -0.76
C GLU A 129 13.44 -3.77 -0.35
N ALA A 130 13.83 -3.43 0.87
CA ALA A 130 13.54 -2.14 1.48
C ALA A 130 14.64 -1.11 1.17
N PHE A 131 14.25 0.08 0.71
CA PHE A 131 15.17 1.19 0.50
C PHE A 131 14.58 2.51 0.99
N HIS A 132 15.44 3.45 1.39
CA HIS A 132 15.03 4.85 1.54
C HIS A 132 14.77 5.49 0.16
N ASP A 133 14.02 6.58 0.11
CA ASP A 133 13.71 7.32 -1.12
C ASP A 133 14.98 7.71 -1.90
N THR A 134 16.00 8.20 -1.20
CA THR A 134 17.30 8.56 -1.80
C THR A 134 18.19 7.36 -2.13
N CYS A 135 17.83 6.17 -1.64
CA CYS A 135 18.58 4.92 -1.81
C CYS A 135 17.99 4.00 -2.89
N ARG A 136 17.18 4.54 -3.82
CA ARG A 136 16.56 3.76 -4.90
C ARG A 136 17.52 3.40 -6.04
N LEU A 137 18.40 4.32 -6.44
CA LEU A 137 19.28 4.25 -7.64
C LEU A 137 20.64 3.57 -7.48
#